data_AF-A0A059WZH4-F1
#
_entry.id   AF-A0A059WZH4-F1
#
_cell.length_a   1.000
_cell.length_b   1.000
_cell.length_c   1.000
_cell.angle_alpha   90.00
_cell.angle_beta   90.00
_cell.angle_gamma   90.00
#
_symmetry.space_group_name_H-M   'P 1'
#
loop_
_entity.id
_entity.type
_entity.pdbx_description
1 polymer ?
#
loop_
_entity_poly.entity_id
_entity_poly.type
_entity_poly.pdbx_seq_one_letter_code
_entity_poly.pdbx_strand_id
1 'polypeptide(L)'
;MGRRYAQLSLEDRCEIARLQANGSSVRQIAAALDRPASTVSRELKRNSGRDAGYKPGYAQEQTRARRWKGLRLEREAALRQGVLERLALGWSPEQVAGRLALEAGGRVISYESIYRFIYTQIARHKDYRWRRYLPRAKSRRGCRGRQGGSSASYIEARLSLSERPPDAADRKTAGHWGADLMLFSKYGQAILTVHERQSRLLIAMRPANKMAEPIARHLTALFAKLPPRLRRSVTFDNGTEFARHQRLHRLAIETFFCDPYSPWQKGGIENAIGRMRRFIPRKTDLATLTTAKFNALLAAYNNTPRKCLDWRTPAEAFSKALHFECESTVPASWGRSRGGDSRIVGRSYIFTRRQRGPTEVSIRRLTT
;
A
#
# COMPACT_ATOMS: atom_id res chain seq x y z
N MET A 1 -39.18 -20.37 16.90
CA MET A 1 -37.76 -20.04 17.06
C MET A 1 -36.92 -20.88 16.10
N GLY A 2 -36.21 -20.28 15.15
CA GLY A 2 -35.40 -21.03 14.19
C GLY A 2 -34.25 -21.75 14.89
N ARG A 3 -34.26 -23.09 14.91
CA ARG A 3 -33.14 -23.90 15.42
C ARG A 3 -31.90 -23.58 14.58
N ARG A 4 -30.96 -22.78 15.12
CA ARG A 4 -29.63 -22.62 14.55
C ARG A 4 -28.92 -23.97 14.61
N TYR A 5 -28.66 -24.55 13.46
CA TYR A 5 -27.92 -25.81 13.36
C TYR A 5 -26.46 -25.59 13.77
N ALA A 6 -26.11 -26.08 14.96
CA ALA A 6 -24.74 -26.08 15.46
C ALA A 6 -24.08 -27.43 15.14
N GLN A 7 -22.85 -27.35 14.65
CA GLN A 7 -22.04 -28.51 14.28
C GLN A 7 -21.45 -29.17 15.52
N LEU A 8 -21.27 -30.50 15.48
CA LEU A 8 -20.55 -31.19 16.54
C LEU A 8 -19.14 -30.61 16.67
N SER A 9 -18.77 -30.17 17.87
CA SER A 9 -17.43 -29.70 18.22
C SER A 9 -16.45 -30.88 18.37
N LEU A 10 -15.18 -30.61 18.68
CA LEU A 10 -14.26 -31.68 19.04
C LEU A 10 -14.63 -32.28 20.41
N GLU A 11 -15.07 -31.44 21.34
CA GLU A 11 -15.55 -31.85 22.67
C GLU A 11 -16.77 -32.76 22.55
N ASP A 12 -17.76 -32.39 21.72
CA ASP A 12 -18.93 -33.22 21.44
C ASP A 12 -18.50 -34.61 20.93
N ARG A 13 -17.47 -34.67 20.08
CA ARG A 13 -16.93 -35.94 19.54
C ARG A 13 -16.19 -36.76 20.61
N CYS A 14 -15.44 -36.11 21.50
CA CYS A 14 -14.81 -36.78 22.64
C CYS A 14 -15.85 -37.39 23.57
N GLU A 15 -16.94 -36.67 23.82
CA GLU A 15 -18.03 -37.13 24.67
C GLU A 15 -18.83 -38.28 24.02
N ILE A 16 -19.08 -38.22 22.70
CA ILE A 16 -19.63 -39.36 21.95
C ILE A 16 -18.77 -40.60 22.14
N ALA A 17 -17.44 -40.49 22.02
CA ALA A 17 -16.53 -41.62 22.17
C ALA A 17 -16.54 -42.18 23.59
N ARG A 18 -16.56 -41.31 24.61
CA ARG A 18 -16.62 -41.70 26.03
C ARG A 18 -17.91 -42.46 26.35
N LEU A 19 -19.05 -41.94 25.94
CA LEU A 19 -20.36 -42.56 26.19
C LEU A 19 -20.54 -43.86 25.40
N GLN A 20 -20.00 -43.93 24.17
CA GLN A 20 -19.99 -45.17 23.39
C GLN A 20 -19.12 -46.25 24.03
N ALA A 21 -17.94 -45.89 24.56
CA ALA A 21 -17.08 -46.83 25.29
C ALA A 21 -17.75 -47.38 26.56
N ASN A 22 -18.62 -46.58 27.18
CA ASN A 22 -19.44 -46.99 28.33
C ASN A 22 -20.70 -47.79 27.93
N GLY A 23 -20.85 -48.19 26.66
CA GLY A 23 -21.99 -48.99 26.19
C GLY A 23 -23.31 -48.21 26.02
N SER A 24 -23.28 -46.88 26.04
CA SER A 24 -24.49 -46.07 25.87
C SER A 24 -25.07 -46.20 24.45
N SER A 25 -26.39 -46.33 24.34
CA SER A 25 -27.10 -46.34 23.06
C SER A 25 -27.06 -44.96 22.38
N VAL A 26 -27.26 -44.92 21.06
CA VAL A 26 -27.28 -43.66 20.28
C VAL A 26 -28.30 -42.65 20.83
N ARG A 27 -29.44 -43.11 21.37
CA ARG A 27 -30.45 -42.22 21.97
C ARG A 27 -29.99 -41.61 23.29
N GLN A 28 -29.29 -42.39 24.14
CA GLN A 28 -28.71 -41.90 25.39
C GLN A 28 -27.59 -40.89 25.13
N ILE A 29 -26.71 -41.18 24.17
CA ILE A 29 -25.65 -40.24 23.75
C ILE A 29 -26.25 -38.94 23.23
N ALA A 30 -27.30 -39.04 22.42
CA ALA A 30 -28.00 -37.89 21.86
C ALA A 30 -28.67 -37.03 22.94
N ALA A 31 -29.31 -37.66 23.94
CA ALA A 31 -29.89 -36.97 25.08
C ALA A 31 -28.83 -36.26 25.93
N ALA A 32 -27.69 -36.92 26.20
CA ALA A 32 -26.59 -36.35 26.97
C ALA A 32 -25.95 -35.11 26.32
N LEU A 33 -25.94 -35.06 24.99
CA LEU A 33 -25.38 -33.96 24.21
C LEU A 33 -26.41 -32.88 23.82
N ASP A 34 -27.67 -33.05 24.20
CA ASP A 34 -28.81 -32.27 23.70
C ASP A 34 -28.84 -32.16 22.16
N ARG A 35 -28.65 -33.30 21.48
CA ARG A 35 -28.65 -33.40 20.01
C ARG A 35 -29.71 -34.38 19.51
N PRO A 36 -30.20 -34.23 18.27
CA PRO A 36 -31.02 -35.25 17.65
C PRO A 36 -30.26 -36.58 17.49
N ALA A 37 -30.91 -37.71 17.78
CA ALA A 37 -30.32 -39.05 17.61
C ALA A 37 -29.82 -39.32 16.18
N SER A 38 -30.48 -38.73 15.18
CA SER A 38 -30.06 -38.81 13.78
C SER A 38 -28.73 -38.09 13.51
N THR A 39 -28.34 -37.10 14.31
CA THR A 39 -27.04 -36.41 14.21
C THR A 39 -25.93 -37.34 14.69
N VAL A 40 -26.10 -37.95 15.87
CA VAL A 40 -25.14 -38.89 16.47
C VAL A 40 -25.00 -40.14 15.60
N SER A 41 -26.11 -40.72 15.13
CA SER A 41 -26.10 -41.88 14.22
C SER A 41 -25.34 -41.58 12.92
N ARG A 42 -25.60 -40.43 12.28
CA ARG A 42 -24.89 -40.04 11.06
C ARG A 42 -23.41 -39.76 11.32
N GLU A 43 -23.06 -39.18 12.45
CA GLU A 43 -21.66 -38.95 12.84
C GLU A 43 -20.91 -40.28 12.97
N LEU A 44 -21.40 -41.21 13.80
CA LEU A 44 -20.79 -42.53 13.99
C LEU A 44 -20.69 -43.29 12.66
N LYS A 45 -21.76 -43.32 11.86
CA LYS A 45 -21.76 -44.01 10.56
C LYS A 45 -20.72 -43.44 9.59
N ARG A 46 -20.51 -42.13 9.59
CA ARG A 46 -19.68 -41.43 8.60
C ARG A 46 -18.22 -41.28 9.02
N ASN A 47 -17.90 -41.45 10.29
CA ASN A 47 -16.62 -41.09 10.88
C ASN A 47 -15.95 -42.20 11.70
N SER A 48 -16.56 -43.38 11.81
CA SER A 48 -15.88 -44.55 12.37
C SER A 48 -14.92 -45.17 11.35
N GLY A 49 -13.71 -45.51 11.78
CA GLY A 49 -12.77 -46.29 10.98
C GLY A 49 -13.20 -47.75 10.90
N ARG A 50 -12.86 -48.44 9.80
CA ARG A 50 -13.27 -49.83 9.55
C ARG A 50 -12.78 -50.78 10.65
N ASP A 51 -11.52 -50.61 11.07
CA ASP A 51 -10.86 -51.51 12.03
C ASP A 51 -10.58 -50.84 13.40
N ALA A 52 -10.56 -49.50 13.44
CA ALA A 52 -10.15 -48.73 14.62
C ALA A 52 -11.32 -48.13 15.43
N GLY A 53 -12.57 -48.38 15.01
CA GLY A 53 -13.76 -47.83 15.65
C GLY A 53 -13.88 -46.30 15.55
N TYR A 54 -14.69 -45.70 16.43
CA TYR A 54 -14.90 -44.26 16.46
C TYR A 54 -13.79 -43.56 17.26
N LYS A 55 -12.99 -42.71 16.59
CA LYS A 55 -11.95 -41.88 17.22
C LYS A 55 -12.24 -40.40 17.02
N PRO A 56 -12.34 -39.58 18.08
CA PRO A 56 -12.72 -38.16 17.97
C PRO A 56 -11.84 -37.34 17.02
N GLY A 57 -10.52 -37.51 17.10
CA GLY A 57 -9.56 -36.81 16.23
C GLY A 57 -9.75 -37.15 14.76
N TYR A 58 -9.85 -38.45 14.44
CA TYR A 58 -10.11 -38.93 13.09
C TYR A 58 -11.46 -38.43 12.55
N ALA A 59 -12.52 -38.49 13.37
CA ALA A 59 -13.85 -38.00 13.02
C ALA A 59 -13.87 -36.49 12.72
N GLN A 60 -13.11 -35.72 13.50
CA GLN A 60 -12.92 -34.29 13.30
C GLN A 60 -12.18 -34.00 11.98
N GLU A 61 -11.14 -34.75 11.66
CA GLU A 61 -10.38 -34.64 10.41
C GLU A 61 -11.22 -35.00 9.19
N GLN A 62 -11.94 -36.13 9.21
CA GLN A 62 -12.81 -36.55 8.10
C GLN A 62 -13.96 -35.56 7.85
N THR A 63 -14.51 -34.99 8.93
CA THR A 63 -15.51 -33.93 8.81
C THR A 63 -14.93 -32.66 8.19
N ARG A 64 -13.71 -32.27 8.58
CA ARG A 64 -12.99 -31.13 7.98
C ARG A 64 -12.68 -31.39 6.51
N ALA A 65 -12.19 -32.58 6.17
CA ALA A 65 -11.85 -32.98 4.81
C ALA A 65 -13.07 -32.92 3.88
N ARG A 66 -14.21 -33.48 4.29
CA ARG A 66 -15.45 -33.42 3.48
C ARG A 66 -15.98 -32.00 3.27
N ARG A 67 -15.71 -31.09 4.21
CA ARG A 67 -16.11 -29.68 4.08
C ARG A 67 -15.12 -28.83 3.30
N TRP A 68 -13.90 -29.31 3.14
CA TRP A 68 -12.87 -28.59 2.45
C TRP A 68 -13.23 -28.48 0.97
N LYS A 69 -13.70 -27.30 0.55
CA LYS A 69 -14.03 -27.00 -0.85
C LYS A 69 -12.82 -26.58 -1.69
N GLY A 70 -11.60 -26.78 -1.20
CA GLY A 70 -10.39 -26.25 -1.85
C GLY A 70 -10.24 -24.73 -1.70
N LEU A 71 -9.10 -24.22 -2.16
CA LEU A 71 -8.83 -22.79 -2.16
C LEU A 71 -9.66 -22.11 -3.26
N ARG A 72 -10.22 -20.94 -2.97
CA ARG A 72 -11.03 -20.20 -3.95
C ARG A 72 -10.24 -19.86 -5.21
N LEU A 73 -8.97 -19.49 -5.06
CA LEU A 73 -8.07 -19.22 -6.17
C LEU A 73 -7.72 -20.46 -7.01
N GLU A 74 -7.94 -21.68 -6.51
CA GLU A 74 -7.78 -22.89 -7.34
C GLU A 74 -9.01 -23.17 -8.19
N ARG A 75 -10.19 -22.75 -7.70
CA ARG A 75 -11.48 -22.93 -8.38
C ARG A 75 -11.78 -21.84 -9.40
N GLU A 76 -11.25 -20.63 -9.21
CA GLU A 76 -11.54 -19.48 -10.06
C GLU A 76 -10.27 -18.99 -10.78
N ALA A 77 -10.02 -19.52 -12.00
CA ALA A 77 -8.80 -19.22 -12.76
C ALA A 77 -8.60 -17.73 -13.08
N ALA A 78 -9.68 -17.02 -13.49
CA ALA A 78 -9.61 -15.59 -13.78
C ALA A 78 -9.26 -14.74 -12.54
N LEU A 79 -9.85 -15.07 -11.38
CA LEU A 79 -9.52 -14.40 -10.12
C LEU A 79 -8.08 -14.69 -9.70
N ARG A 80 -7.62 -15.93 -9.85
CA ARG A 80 -6.23 -16.32 -9.61
C ARG A 80 -5.26 -15.51 -10.46
N GLN A 81 -5.52 -15.42 -11.76
CA GLN A 81 -4.67 -14.66 -12.67
C GLN A 81 -4.59 -13.19 -12.24
N GLY A 82 -5.74 -12.53 -12.02
CA GLY A 82 -5.76 -11.12 -11.60
C GLY A 82 -5.07 -10.87 -10.25
N VAL A 83 -5.13 -11.82 -9.32
CA VAL A 83 -4.37 -11.75 -8.06
C VAL A 83 -2.87 -11.91 -8.31
N LEU A 84 -2.45 -12.91 -9.08
CA LEU A 84 -1.04 -13.20 -9.35
C LEU A 84 -0.35 -12.06 -10.12
N GLU A 85 -1.01 -11.47 -11.12
CA GLU A 85 -0.49 -10.33 -11.86
C GLU A 85 -0.20 -9.14 -10.93
N ARG A 86 -1.13 -8.80 -10.04
CA ARG A 86 -0.93 -7.69 -9.08
C ARG A 86 0.13 -8.01 -8.03
N LEU A 87 0.20 -9.26 -7.54
CA LEU A 87 1.27 -9.70 -6.66
C LEU A 87 2.65 -9.63 -7.34
N ALA A 88 2.74 -9.95 -8.64
CA ALA A 88 3.97 -9.85 -9.42
C ALA A 88 4.44 -8.40 -9.57
N LEU A 89 3.53 -7.43 -9.57
CA LEU A 89 3.84 -6.00 -9.48
C LEU A 89 4.33 -5.56 -8.09
N GLY A 90 4.43 -6.49 -7.13
CA GLY A 90 4.91 -6.23 -5.77
C GLY A 90 3.85 -5.70 -4.80
N TRP A 91 2.56 -5.81 -5.16
CA TRP A 91 1.47 -5.43 -4.26
C TRP A 91 1.34 -6.45 -3.12
N SER A 92 0.96 -6.00 -1.93
CA SER A 92 0.63 -6.92 -0.83
C SER A 92 -0.72 -7.60 -1.06
N PRO A 93 -0.96 -8.78 -0.46
CA PRO A 93 -2.29 -9.40 -0.47
C PRO A 93 -3.43 -8.46 -0.05
N GLU A 94 -3.19 -7.60 0.95
CA GLU A 94 -4.16 -6.59 1.41
C GLU A 94 -4.44 -5.53 0.32
N GLN A 95 -3.39 -5.05 -0.36
CA GLN A 95 -3.50 -4.10 -1.46
C GLN A 95 -4.25 -4.67 -2.66
N VAL A 96 -4.00 -5.95 -2.99
CA VAL A 96 -4.71 -6.66 -4.05
C VAL A 96 -6.19 -6.80 -3.70
N ALA A 97 -6.50 -7.30 -2.51
CA ALA A 97 -7.88 -7.48 -2.05
C ALA A 97 -8.66 -6.15 -2.04
N GLY A 98 -8.08 -5.10 -1.47
CA GLY A 98 -8.70 -3.79 -1.40
C GLY A 98 -8.92 -3.16 -2.78
N ARG A 99 -7.96 -3.30 -3.71
CA ARG A 99 -8.12 -2.78 -5.06
C ARG A 99 -9.18 -3.55 -5.86
N LEU A 100 -9.21 -4.88 -5.75
CA LEU A 100 -10.23 -5.71 -6.40
C LEU A 100 -11.65 -5.38 -5.90
N ALA A 101 -11.79 -4.98 -4.64
CA ALA A 101 -13.09 -4.56 -4.09
C ALA A 101 -13.56 -3.19 -4.60
N LEU A 102 -12.63 -2.31 -4.98
CA LEU A 102 -12.93 -0.97 -5.52
C LEU A 102 -13.30 -1.01 -7.02
N GLU A 103 -12.73 -1.96 -7.77
CA GLU A 103 -12.98 -2.11 -9.20
C GLU A 103 -14.42 -2.62 -9.44
N ALA A 104 -15.20 -1.89 -10.26
CA ALA A 104 -16.60 -2.22 -10.53
C ALA A 104 -16.72 -3.62 -11.16
N GLY A 105 -17.63 -4.45 -10.62
CA GLY A 105 -17.76 -5.86 -11.03
C GLY A 105 -16.62 -6.77 -10.54
N GLY A 106 -15.71 -6.24 -9.72
CA GLY A 106 -14.58 -6.96 -9.15
C GLY A 106 -15.01 -8.03 -8.17
N ARG A 107 -14.50 -9.26 -8.36
CA ARG A 107 -14.72 -10.35 -7.42
C ARG A 107 -13.97 -10.06 -6.12
N VAL A 108 -14.71 -9.86 -5.04
CA VAL A 108 -14.11 -9.60 -3.72
C VAL A 108 -13.48 -10.87 -3.18
N ILE A 109 -12.21 -10.80 -2.78
CA ILE A 109 -11.50 -11.86 -2.07
C ILE A 109 -10.87 -11.28 -0.80
N SER A 110 -10.97 -12.01 0.32
CA SER A 110 -10.26 -11.64 1.53
C SER A 110 -8.74 -11.80 1.34
N TYR A 111 -7.96 -10.84 1.82
CA TYR A 111 -6.50 -10.92 1.79
C TYR A 111 -5.97 -12.16 2.51
N GLU A 112 -6.69 -12.65 3.53
CA GLU A 112 -6.38 -13.90 4.23
C GLU A 112 -6.49 -15.13 3.32
N SER A 113 -7.43 -15.12 2.38
CA SER A 113 -7.55 -16.19 1.37
C SER A 113 -6.36 -16.18 0.40
N ILE A 114 -5.83 -15.01 0.08
CA ILE A 114 -4.61 -14.87 -0.73
C ILE A 114 -3.40 -15.38 0.06
N TYR A 115 -3.26 -15.02 1.35
CA TYR A 115 -2.19 -15.55 2.21
C TYR A 115 -2.25 -17.07 2.32
N ARG A 116 -3.42 -17.63 2.64
CA ARG A 116 -3.61 -19.09 2.70
C ARG A 116 -3.24 -19.76 1.39
N PHE A 117 -3.61 -19.17 0.26
CA PHE A 117 -3.21 -19.69 -1.05
C PHE A 117 -1.69 -19.73 -1.20
N ILE A 118 -0.99 -18.62 -0.96
CA ILE A 118 0.48 -18.56 -1.04
C ILE A 118 1.14 -19.58 -0.12
N TYR A 119 0.73 -19.66 1.15
CA TYR A 119 1.28 -20.61 2.11
C TYR A 119 1.02 -22.06 1.72
N THR A 120 -0.17 -22.36 1.18
CA THR A 120 -0.48 -23.71 0.70
C THR A 120 0.40 -24.09 -0.50
N GLN A 121 0.64 -23.18 -1.44
CA GLN A 121 1.54 -23.45 -2.59
C GLN A 121 2.98 -23.73 -2.12
N ILE A 122 3.49 -22.95 -1.15
CA ILE A 122 4.80 -23.20 -0.53
C ILE A 122 4.85 -24.60 0.09
N ALA A 123 3.85 -24.95 0.90
CA ALA A 123 3.82 -26.23 1.59
C ALA A 123 3.71 -27.43 0.63
N ARG A 124 2.88 -27.32 -0.42
CA ARG A 124 2.65 -28.41 -1.39
C ARG A 124 3.84 -28.65 -2.30
N HIS A 125 4.41 -27.60 -2.88
CA HIS A 125 5.45 -27.74 -3.90
C HIS A 125 6.87 -27.60 -3.34
N LYS A 126 7.01 -27.27 -2.05
CA LYS A 126 8.29 -26.88 -1.42
C LYS A 126 9.01 -25.76 -2.18
N ASP A 127 8.28 -24.98 -3.00
CA ASP A 127 8.81 -23.86 -3.75
C ASP A 127 8.74 -22.58 -2.91
N TYR A 128 9.89 -22.17 -2.40
CA TYR A 128 10.02 -20.98 -1.56
C TYR A 128 9.97 -19.67 -2.36
N ARG A 129 9.98 -19.71 -3.71
CA ARG A 129 9.88 -18.52 -4.57
C ARG A 129 8.56 -17.78 -4.37
N TRP A 130 7.50 -18.48 -3.97
CA TRP A 130 6.21 -17.89 -3.59
C TRP A 130 6.32 -16.83 -2.48
N ARG A 131 7.38 -16.86 -1.65
CA ARG A 131 7.64 -15.80 -0.65
C ARG A 131 8.02 -14.46 -1.27
N ARG A 132 8.46 -14.43 -2.54
CA ARG A 132 8.79 -13.18 -3.27
C ARG A 132 7.55 -12.31 -3.51
N TYR A 133 6.36 -12.90 -3.49
CA TYR A 133 5.10 -12.16 -3.54
C TYR A 133 4.74 -11.47 -2.20
N LEU A 134 5.50 -11.73 -1.11
CA LEU A 134 5.25 -11.13 0.18
C LEU A 134 6.10 -9.85 0.42
N PRO A 135 5.49 -8.79 0.97
CA PRO A 135 6.14 -7.48 1.19
C PRO A 135 7.47 -7.46 1.96
N ARG A 136 7.70 -8.42 2.85
CA ARG A 136 8.96 -8.57 3.58
C ARG A 136 9.39 -10.01 3.48
N ALA A 137 10.34 -10.28 2.60
CA ALA A 137 10.99 -11.59 2.47
C ALA A 137 11.96 -11.91 3.64
N LYS A 138 11.73 -11.33 4.84
CA LYS A 138 12.61 -11.47 6.00
C LYS A 138 11.94 -12.32 7.08
N SER A 139 12.70 -13.23 7.70
CA SER A 139 12.25 -14.09 8.81
C SER A 139 12.28 -13.39 10.18
N ARG A 140 13.08 -12.34 10.36
CA ARG A 140 13.20 -11.60 11.63
C ARG A 140 13.21 -10.09 11.42
N ARG A 141 12.66 -9.36 12.40
CA ARG A 141 12.77 -7.90 12.49
C ARG A 141 14.21 -7.55 12.90
N GLY A 142 14.85 -6.64 12.18
CA GLY A 142 16.20 -6.18 12.55
C GLY A 142 16.18 -5.31 13.81
N CYS A 143 17.33 -5.19 14.46
CA CYS A 143 17.53 -4.29 15.60
C CYS A 143 17.54 -2.82 15.12
N ARG A 144 17.10 -1.90 16.00
CA ARG A 144 17.26 -0.46 15.77
C ARG A 144 18.75 -0.11 15.92
N GLY A 145 19.29 0.72 15.03
CA GLY A 145 20.65 1.25 15.17
C GLY A 145 20.76 2.21 16.36
N ARG A 146 21.98 2.42 16.86
CA ARG A 146 22.27 3.39 17.93
C ARG A 146 22.05 4.83 17.44
N GLN A 147 21.60 5.69 18.33
CA GLN A 147 21.40 7.13 18.09
C GLN A 147 22.75 7.82 17.85
N GLY A 148 22.83 8.66 16.81
CA GLY A 148 23.94 9.59 16.58
C GLY A 148 23.59 11.00 17.04
N GLY A 149 24.57 11.91 17.06
CA GLY A 149 24.37 13.34 17.35
C GLY A 149 23.56 14.07 16.26
N SER A 150 23.04 15.25 16.59
CA SER A 150 22.27 16.09 15.67
C SER A 150 23.09 17.26 15.14
N SER A 151 23.18 17.42 13.82
CA SER A 151 23.81 18.57 13.15
C SER A 151 22.91 19.81 13.07
N ALA A 152 21.88 19.90 13.92
CA ALA A 152 20.87 20.97 13.87
C ALA A 152 21.47 22.38 14.00
N SER A 153 22.59 22.55 14.71
CA SER A 153 23.29 23.83 14.87
C SER A 153 23.92 24.38 13.60
N TYR A 154 24.13 23.56 12.57
CA TYR A 154 24.75 23.98 11.30
C TYR A 154 23.75 24.46 10.24
N ILE A 155 22.45 24.54 10.58
CA ILE A 155 21.38 24.92 9.64
C ILE A 155 20.90 26.33 9.98
N GLU A 156 21.25 27.28 9.12
CA GLU A 156 20.83 28.69 9.25
C GLU A 156 19.32 28.85 9.03
N ALA A 157 18.69 29.73 9.84
CA ALA A 157 17.24 30.00 9.84
C ALA A 157 16.37 28.73 9.94
N ARG A 158 16.77 27.81 10.82
CA ARG A 158 16.00 26.60 11.11
C ARG A 158 14.72 26.95 11.88
N LEU A 159 13.57 26.72 11.26
CA LEU A 159 12.27 26.74 11.93
C LEU A 159 11.89 25.33 12.41
N SER A 160 11.37 25.24 13.63
CA SER A 160 10.95 23.96 14.20
C SER A 160 9.68 23.46 13.52
N LEU A 161 9.52 22.14 13.42
CA LEU A 161 8.28 21.54 12.92
C LEU A 161 7.05 21.91 13.77
N SER A 162 7.25 22.27 15.04
CA SER A 162 6.18 22.70 15.95
C SER A 162 5.57 24.04 15.54
N GLU A 163 6.31 24.86 14.77
CA GLU A 163 5.84 26.16 14.26
C GLU A 163 5.05 26.03 12.96
N ARG A 164 4.91 24.81 12.42
CA ARG A 164 4.20 24.57 11.17
C ARG A 164 2.68 24.72 11.36
N PRO A 165 1.97 25.31 10.38
CA PRO A 165 0.51 25.36 10.37
C PRO A 165 -0.16 24.00 10.67
N PRO A 166 -1.25 23.99 11.46
CA PRO A 166 -1.93 22.75 11.88
C PRO A 166 -2.59 21.98 10.71
N ASP A 167 -2.94 22.65 9.61
CA ASP A 167 -3.47 22.03 8.39
C ASP A 167 -2.46 21.06 7.73
N ALA A 168 -1.16 21.25 7.95
CA ALA A 168 -0.12 20.33 7.47
C ALA A 168 -0.04 19.01 8.28
N ALA A 169 -0.60 18.99 9.50
CA ALA A 169 -0.55 17.85 10.40
C ALA A 169 -1.59 16.78 10.05
N ASP A 170 -2.80 17.19 9.69
CA ASP A 170 -3.95 16.31 9.45
C ASP A 170 -3.88 15.55 8.11
N ARG A 171 -3.01 16.01 7.20
CA ARG A 171 -2.76 15.43 5.87
C ARG A 171 -3.98 15.46 4.95
N LYS A 172 -4.91 16.40 5.19
CA LYS A 172 -6.10 16.60 4.36
C LYS A 172 -5.87 17.61 3.24
N THR A 173 -4.85 18.45 3.37
CA THR A 173 -4.53 19.50 2.40
C THR A 173 -3.35 19.12 1.52
N ALA A 174 -3.48 19.33 0.21
CA ALA A 174 -2.42 19.09 -0.75
C ALA A 174 -1.33 20.16 -0.64
N GLY A 175 -0.10 19.80 -1.03
CA GLY A 175 0.98 20.77 -1.19
C GLY A 175 1.90 20.90 0.02
N HIS A 176 1.71 20.05 1.03
CA HIS A 176 2.70 19.85 2.09
C HIS A 176 3.56 18.62 1.76
N TRP A 177 4.87 18.81 1.76
CA TRP A 177 5.83 17.79 1.32
C TRP A 177 6.78 17.41 2.45
N GLY A 178 7.28 16.20 2.40
CA GLY A 178 8.51 15.81 3.12
C GLY A 178 9.62 15.60 2.11
N ALA A 179 10.84 15.99 2.43
CA ALA A 179 12.02 15.69 1.64
C ALA A 179 13.04 14.92 2.49
N ASP A 180 13.76 14.00 1.85
CA ASP A 180 14.73 13.14 2.51
C ASP A 180 15.73 12.55 1.52
N LEU A 181 16.96 12.27 1.99
CA LEU A 181 17.99 11.60 1.21
C LEU A 181 18.05 10.10 1.54
N MET A 182 17.67 9.28 0.55
CA MET A 182 17.84 7.83 0.62
C MET A 182 19.30 7.46 0.28
N LEU A 183 20.15 7.30 1.31
CA LEU A 183 21.59 7.02 1.17
C LEU A 183 21.93 5.56 0.83
N PHE A 184 22.99 5.31 0.06
CA PHE A 184 23.44 3.96 -0.29
C PHE A 184 24.76 3.57 0.39
N SER A 185 25.10 2.28 0.36
CA SER A 185 26.34 1.78 0.96
C SER A 185 27.60 2.34 0.26
N LYS A 186 27.51 2.60 -1.05
CA LYS A 186 28.60 3.24 -1.80
C LYS A 186 28.62 4.74 -1.50
N TYR A 187 29.78 5.26 -1.14
CA TYR A 187 29.94 6.67 -0.76
C TYR A 187 29.45 7.61 -1.86
N GLY A 188 28.83 8.72 -1.45
CA GLY A 188 28.33 9.75 -2.37
C GLY A 188 27.02 9.41 -3.10
N GLN A 189 26.60 8.14 -3.11
CA GLN A 189 25.37 7.74 -3.79
C GLN A 189 24.13 7.95 -2.93
N ALA A 190 23.19 8.73 -3.45
CA ALA A 190 21.92 9.02 -2.81
C ALA A 190 20.80 9.12 -3.84
N ILE A 191 19.57 8.96 -3.36
CA ILE A 191 18.36 9.36 -4.09
C ILE A 191 17.69 10.44 -3.24
N LEU A 192 17.48 11.62 -3.81
CA LEU A 192 16.63 12.65 -3.20
C LEU A 192 15.19 12.23 -3.42
N THR A 193 14.44 12.12 -2.33
CA THR A 193 13.03 11.74 -2.31
C THR A 193 12.19 12.87 -1.78
N VAL A 194 11.08 13.14 -2.45
CA VAL A 194 10.12 14.20 -2.11
C VAL A 194 8.73 13.56 -2.10
N HIS A 195 8.09 13.54 -0.93
CA HIS A 195 6.85 12.82 -0.68
C HIS A 195 5.73 13.77 -0.31
N GLU A 196 4.67 13.78 -1.12
CA GLU A 196 3.47 14.60 -0.88
C GLU A 196 2.61 13.98 0.23
N ARG A 197 2.23 14.78 1.22
CA ARG A 197 1.67 14.27 2.47
C ARG A 197 0.21 13.82 2.36
N GLN A 198 -0.60 14.33 1.44
CA GLN A 198 -2.00 13.92 1.29
C GLN A 198 -2.08 12.65 0.41
N SER A 199 -1.71 12.79 -0.86
CA SER A 199 -1.76 11.78 -1.93
C SER A 199 -0.73 10.65 -1.79
N ARG A 200 0.31 10.81 -0.96
CA ARG A 200 1.45 9.87 -0.85
C ARG A 200 2.28 9.75 -2.13
N LEU A 201 2.15 10.69 -3.06
CA LEU A 201 2.96 10.69 -4.28
C LEU A 201 4.43 10.82 -3.89
N LEU A 202 5.28 10.00 -4.49
CA LEU A 202 6.72 10.08 -4.35
C LEU A 202 7.33 10.56 -5.66
N ILE A 203 8.03 11.69 -5.58
CA ILE A 203 8.96 12.13 -6.61
C ILE A 203 10.36 11.79 -6.12
N ALA A 204 11.21 11.28 -7.01
CA ALA A 204 12.59 11.01 -6.64
C ALA A 204 13.54 11.30 -7.78
N MET A 205 14.77 11.66 -7.43
CA MET A 205 15.83 12.00 -8.36
C MET A 205 17.19 11.54 -7.85
N ARG A 206 18.12 11.30 -8.77
CA ARG A 206 19.50 10.90 -8.44
C ARG A 206 20.41 12.13 -8.48
N PRO A 207 20.70 12.77 -7.35
CA PRO A 207 21.70 13.83 -7.33
C PRO A 207 23.11 13.26 -7.58
N ALA A 208 24.00 14.08 -8.14
CA ALA A 208 25.40 13.69 -8.36
C ALA A 208 26.18 13.59 -7.04
N ASN A 209 25.83 14.40 -6.05
CA ASN A 209 26.41 14.39 -4.70
C ASN A 209 25.37 14.87 -3.67
N LYS A 210 25.74 14.81 -2.38
CA LYS A 210 24.88 15.21 -1.26
C LYS A 210 25.06 16.67 -0.81
N MET A 211 25.68 17.52 -1.64
CA MET A 211 25.96 18.90 -1.26
C MET A 211 24.68 19.73 -1.22
N ALA A 212 24.57 20.64 -0.25
CA ALA A 212 23.34 21.39 0.01
C ALA A 212 22.87 22.25 -1.17
N GLU A 213 23.81 22.88 -1.87
CA GLU A 213 23.50 23.80 -2.97
C GLU A 213 22.91 23.08 -4.20
N PRO A 214 23.50 21.98 -4.73
CA PRO A 214 22.85 21.15 -5.73
C PRO A 214 21.47 20.62 -5.33
N ILE A 215 21.30 20.17 -4.07
CA ILE A 215 20.02 19.67 -3.56
C ILE A 215 18.96 20.78 -3.56
N ALA A 216 19.29 21.97 -3.05
CA ALA A 216 18.38 23.10 -3.04
C ALA A 216 17.98 23.56 -4.45
N ARG A 217 18.93 23.61 -5.40
CA ARG A 217 18.64 23.91 -6.82
C ARG A 217 17.67 22.90 -7.43
N HIS A 218 17.89 21.61 -7.17
CA HIS A 218 17.02 20.54 -7.62
C HIS A 218 15.60 20.66 -7.08
N LEU A 219 15.45 20.88 -5.77
CA LEU A 219 14.14 21.09 -5.15
C LEU A 219 13.44 22.32 -5.73
N THR A 220 14.16 23.43 -5.89
CA THR A 220 13.62 24.66 -6.49
C THR A 220 13.10 24.41 -7.91
N ALA A 221 13.90 23.76 -8.76
CA ALA A 221 13.51 23.44 -10.14
C ALA A 221 12.34 22.45 -10.23
N LEU A 222 12.21 21.55 -9.25
CA LEU A 222 11.08 20.62 -9.13
C LEU A 222 9.81 21.37 -8.76
N PHE A 223 9.84 22.17 -7.68
CA PHE A 223 8.67 22.86 -7.17
C PHE A 223 8.19 23.98 -8.10
N ALA A 224 9.09 24.63 -8.84
CA ALA A 224 8.73 25.66 -9.82
C ALA A 224 7.75 25.14 -10.90
N LYS A 225 7.75 23.83 -11.17
CA LYS A 225 6.85 23.19 -12.16
C LYS A 225 5.46 22.86 -11.60
N LEU A 226 5.26 22.97 -10.29
CA LEU A 226 3.98 22.68 -9.66
C LEU A 226 3.12 23.95 -9.58
N PRO A 227 1.78 23.85 -9.61
CA PRO A 227 0.90 24.98 -9.30
C PRO A 227 1.19 25.56 -7.90
N PRO A 228 1.00 26.87 -7.66
CA PRO A 228 1.24 27.51 -6.35
C PRO A 228 0.53 26.82 -5.18
N ARG A 229 -0.69 26.31 -5.40
CA ARG A 229 -1.47 25.58 -4.38
C ARG A 229 -0.81 24.31 -3.86
N LEU A 230 0.05 23.70 -4.69
CA LEU A 230 0.83 22.52 -4.33
C LEU A 230 2.20 22.89 -3.75
N ARG A 231 2.49 24.17 -3.50
CA ARG A 231 3.77 24.68 -2.99
C ARG A 231 3.61 25.32 -1.60
N ARG A 232 2.97 24.64 -0.66
CA ARG A 232 2.72 25.20 0.69
C ARG A 232 3.94 25.12 1.58
N SER A 233 4.35 23.90 1.93
CA SER A 233 5.46 23.70 2.85
C SER A 233 6.29 22.45 2.55
N VAL A 234 7.55 22.45 2.98
CA VAL A 234 8.45 21.29 2.91
C VAL A 234 9.06 21.02 4.28
N THR A 235 8.99 19.77 4.72
CA THR A 235 9.63 19.31 5.96
C THR A 235 10.90 18.51 5.69
N PHE A 236 11.97 18.87 6.37
CA PHE A 236 13.28 18.22 6.31
C PHE A 236 13.64 17.57 7.67
N ASP A 237 14.63 16.69 7.65
CA ASP A 237 15.40 16.32 8.85
C ASP A 237 16.60 17.27 9.01
N ASN A 238 17.33 17.15 10.12
CA ASN A 238 18.45 18.03 10.45
C ASN A 238 19.76 17.68 9.70
N GLY A 239 19.65 17.12 8.50
CA GLY A 239 20.78 16.81 7.63
C GLY A 239 21.36 18.07 6.98
N THR A 240 22.69 18.15 6.90
CA THR A 240 23.39 19.32 6.33
C THR A 240 23.16 19.46 4.83
N GLU A 241 22.75 18.40 4.15
CA GLU A 241 22.29 18.42 2.75
C GLU A 241 21.09 19.35 2.50
N PHE A 242 20.36 19.75 3.56
CA PHE A 242 19.22 20.64 3.46
C PHE A 242 19.52 22.05 4.00
N ALA A 243 20.79 22.36 4.31
CA ALA A 243 21.17 23.66 4.89
C ALA A 243 20.79 24.88 4.02
N ARG A 244 20.71 24.72 2.69
CA ARG A 244 20.29 25.79 1.74
C ARG A 244 18.78 25.80 1.45
N HIS A 245 17.96 25.31 2.38
CA HIS A 245 16.48 25.23 2.26
C HIS A 245 15.80 26.56 1.94
N GLN A 246 16.34 27.67 2.45
CA GLN A 246 15.80 29.03 2.30
C GLN A 246 15.59 29.45 0.84
N ARG A 247 16.28 28.81 -0.12
CA ARG A 247 16.05 29.04 -1.56
C ARG A 247 14.61 28.76 -1.99
N LEU A 248 13.92 27.87 -1.28
CA LEU A 248 12.52 27.54 -1.56
C LEU A 248 11.57 28.70 -1.22
N HIS A 249 11.95 29.62 -0.33
CA HIS A 249 11.14 30.80 -0.01
C HIS A 249 10.90 31.70 -1.23
N ARG A 250 11.80 31.67 -2.22
CA ARG A 250 11.59 32.38 -3.52
C ARG A 250 10.37 31.89 -4.28
N LEU A 251 9.86 30.70 -3.96
CA LEU A 251 8.64 30.11 -4.52
C LEU A 251 7.45 30.20 -3.55
N ALA A 252 7.56 31.02 -2.48
CA ALA A 252 6.61 31.13 -1.39
C ALA A 252 6.37 29.80 -0.63
N ILE A 253 7.38 28.93 -0.59
CA ILE A 253 7.34 27.67 0.14
C ILE A 253 7.91 27.86 1.54
N GLU A 254 7.14 27.49 2.55
CA GLU A 254 7.61 27.44 3.93
C GLU A 254 8.45 26.18 4.19
N THR A 255 9.47 26.29 5.03
CA THR A 255 10.42 25.20 5.29
C THR A 255 10.53 24.94 6.78
N PHE A 256 10.38 23.67 7.18
CA PHE A 256 10.37 23.26 8.58
C PHE A 256 11.31 22.09 8.80
N PHE A 257 11.91 22.02 9.98
CA PHE A 257 12.83 20.96 10.36
C PHE A 257 12.30 20.15 11.54
N CYS A 258 12.46 18.83 11.46
CA CYS A 258 12.12 17.97 12.58
C CYS A 258 12.91 18.34 13.83
N ASP A 259 12.28 18.12 14.98
CA ASP A 259 12.96 18.31 16.24
C ASP A 259 14.05 17.25 16.41
N PRO A 260 15.18 17.58 17.07
CA PRO A 260 16.19 16.59 17.38
C PRO A 260 15.58 15.38 18.08
N TYR A 261 16.11 14.19 17.79
CA TYR A 261 15.66 12.93 18.37
C TYR A 261 14.20 12.54 18.14
N SER A 262 13.51 13.19 17.18
CA SER A 262 12.09 12.97 16.88
C SER A 262 11.81 12.34 15.50
N PRO A 263 12.34 11.14 15.19
CA PRO A 263 12.23 10.53 13.86
C PRO A 263 10.78 10.25 13.43
N TRP A 264 9.85 10.05 14.39
CA TRP A 264 8.44 9.79 14.10
C TRP A 264 7.74 10.93 13.35
N GLN A 265 8.26 12.16 13.44
CA GLN A 265 7.72 13.34 12.75
C GLN A 265 7.78 13.20 11.21
N LYS A 266 8.67 12.35 10.67
CA LYS A 266 8.81 12.03 9.23
C LYS A 266 8.28 10.64 8.84
N GLY A 267 7.41 10.01 9.64
CA GLY A 267 6.95 8.63 9.40
C GLY A 267 6.35 8.34 8.01
N GLY A 268 5.79 9.34 7.31
CA GLY A 268 5.27 9.20 5.95
C GLY A 268 6.36 8.95 4.90
N ILE A 269 7.38 9.80 4.86
CA ILE A 269 8.49 9.66 3.91
C ILE A 269 9.39 8.46 4.27
N GLU A 270 9.56 8.16 5.56
CA GLU A 270 10.25 6.94 6.00
C GLU A 270 9.55 5.67 5.48
N ASN A 271 8.21 5.63 5.51
CA ASN A 271 7.45 4.51 4.94
C ASN A 271 7.64 4.43 3.42
N ALA A 272 7.66 5.58 2.73
CA ALA A 272 7.90 5.66 1.30
C ALA A 272 9.28 5.11 0.91
N ILE A 273 10.34 5.57 1.58
CA ILE A 273 11.70 5.05 1.43
C ILE A 273 11.75 3.56 1.74
N GLY A 274 11.11 3.11 2.84
CA GLY A 274 11.05 1.70 3.22
C GLY A 274 10.41 0.80 2.15
N ARG A 275 9.45 1.32 1.37
CA ARG A 275 8.89 0.61 0.20
C ARG A 275 9.85 0.63 -0.98
N MET A 276 10.48 1.76 -1.29
CA MET A 276 11.49 1.85 -2.35
C MET A 276 12.67 0.91 -2.09
N ARG A 277 13.08 0.73 -0.82
CA ARG A 277 14.15 -0.19 -0.41
C ARG A 277 13.88 -1.65 -0.71
N ARG A 278 12.62 -2.04 -1.00
CA ARG A 278 12.29 -3.41 -1.44
C ARG A 278 12.81 -3.67 -2.85
N PHE A 279 12.76 -2.65 -3.71
CA PHE A 279 13.21 -2.72 -5.10
C PHE A 279 14.64 -2.22 -5.28
N ILE A 280 15.07 -1.29 -4.42
CA ILE A 280 16.42 -0.68 -4.45
C ILE A 280 17.08 -0.86 -3.07
N PRO A 281 17.59 -2.06 -2.74
CA PRO A 281 18.29 -2.33 -1.49
C PRO A 281 19.45 -1.37 -1.21
N ARG A 282 19.86 -1.25 0.07
CA ARG A 282 20.94 -0.33 0.46
C ARG A 282 22.29 -0.62 -0.21
N LYS A 283 22.54 -1.87 -0.58
CA LYS A 283 23.75 -2.33 -1.26
C LYS A 283 23.71 -2.15 -2.80
N THR A 284 22.62 -1.64 -3.37
CA THR A 284 22.53 -1.39 -4.81
C THR A 284 23.50 -0.28 -5.21
N ASP A 285 24.31 -0.52 -6.24
CA ASP A 285 25.10 0.52 -6.89
C ASP A 285 24.21 1.32 -7.84
N LEU A 286 23.98 2.60 -7.55
CA LEU A 286 23.12 3.47 -8.36
C LEU A 286 23.68 3.74 -9.75
N ALA A 287 24.97 3.53 -10.00
CA ALA A 287 25.58 3.68 -11.31
C ALA A 287 25.11 2.59 -12.29
N THR A 288 24.84 1.38 -11.78
CA THR A 288 24.33 0.26 -12.59
C THR A 288 22.82 0.34 -12.84
N LEU A 289 22.12 1.23 -12.12
CA LEU A 289 20.69 1.43 -12.28
C LEU A 289 20.42 2.37 -13.45
N THR A 290 19.85 1.85 -14.54
CA THR A 290 19.47 2.67 -15.69
C THR A 290 18.34 3.64 -15.33
N THR A 291 18.30 4.80 -16.01
CA THR A 291 17.24 5.80 -15.82
C THR A 291 15.85 5.21 -16.11
N ALA A 292 15.71 4.39 -17.16
CA ALA A 292 14.46 3.72 -17.50
C ALA A 292 13.98 2.80 -16.36
N LYS A 293 14.86 1.98 -15.79
CA LYS A 293 14.52 1.11 -14.66
C LYS A 293 14.18 1.91 -13.42
N PHE A 294 14.92 2.99 -13.13
CA PHE A 294 14.61 3.89 -12.01
C PHE A 294 13.22 4.50 -12.13
N ASN A 295 12.86 5.02 -13.32
CA ASN A 295 11.54 5.60 -13.59
C ASN A 295 10.44 4.54 -13.49
N ALA A 296 10.66 3.33 -14.00
CA ALA A 296 9.71 2.22 -13.87
C ALA A 296 9.44 1.84 -12.40
N LEU A 297 10.48 1.85 -11.55
CA LEU A 297 10.33 1.60 -10.11
C LEU A 297 9.52 2.71 -9.41
N LEU A 298 9.73 3.97 -9.77
CA LEU A 298 8.93 5.08 -9.26
C LEU A 298 7.47 5.01 -9.74
N ALA A 299 7.25 4.70 -11.01
CA ALA A 299 5.92 4.49 -11.56
C ALA A 299 5.21 3.33 -10.85
N ALA A 300 5.90 2.21 -10.60
CA ALA A 300 5.37 1.09 -9.82
C ALA A 300 5.01 1.52 -8.39
N TYR A 301 5.86 2.31 -7.71
CA TYR A 301 5.54 2.85 -6.38
C TYR A 301 4.25 3.68 -6.41
N ASN A 302 4.16 4.63 -7.34
CA ASN A 302 3.05 5.59 -7.45
C ASN A 302 1.76 4.97 -8.00
N ASN A 303 1.84 3.80 -8.64
CA ASN A 303 0.70 3.00 -9.10
C ASN A 303 0.37 1.82 -8.17
N THR A 304 1.00 1.74 -7.00
CA THR A 304 0.63 0.74 -6.00
C THR A 304 -0.43 1.33 -5.04
N PRO A 305 -1.61 0.69 -4.89
CA PRO A 305 -2.71 1.23 -4.09
C PRO A 305 -2.35 1.36 -2.60
N ARG A 306 -3.04 2.27 -1.91
CA ARG A 306 -2.82 2.55 -0.48
C ARG A 306 -4.13 2.47 0.29
N LYS A 307 -4.12 1.74 1.42
CA LYS A 307 -5.27 1.65 2.32
C LYS A 307 -5.76 3.02 2.80
N CYS A 308 -4.83 3.92 3.12
CA CYS A 308 -5.14 5.28 3.57
C CYS A 308 -5.68 6.21 2.46
N LEU A 309 -5.78 5.73 1.23
CA LEU A 309 -6.38 6.43 0.08
C LEU A 309 -7.58 5.64 -0.44
N ASP A 310 -8.23 4.84 0.42
CA ASP A 310 -9.33 3.96 0.06
C ASP A 310 -9.00 3.05 -1.14
N TRP A 311 -7.78 2.52 -1.14
CA TRP A 311 -7.24 1.63 -2.18
C TRP A 311 -7.05 2.28 -3.56
N ARG A 312 -7.10 3.61 -3.64
CA ARG A 312 -6.60 4.37 -4.79
C ARG A 312 -5.07 4.41 -4.78
N THR A 313 -4.49 4.65 -5.95
CA THR A 313 -3.04 4.82 -6.11
C THR A 313 -2.63 6.27 -5.78
N PRO A 314 -1.38 6.49 -5.33
CA PRO A 314 -0.86 7.84 -5.18
C PRO A 314 -0.99 8.70 -6.44
N ALA A 315 -0.76 8.11 -7.62
CA ALA A 315 -0.94 8.79 -8.90
C ALA A 315 -2.41 9.21 -9.13
N GLU A 316 -3.37 8.35 -8.85
CA GLU A 316 -4.81 8.67 -8.94
C GLU A 316 -5.21 9.78 -7.97
N ALA A 317 -4.74 9.72 -6.73
CA ALA A 317 -5.03 10.71 -5.71
C ALA A 317 -4.42 12.08 -6.05
N PHE A 318 -3.16 12.11 -6.49
CA PHE A 318 -2.47 13.35 -6.86
C PHE A 318 -3.05 13.97 -8.13
N SER A 319 -3.46 13.16 -9.10
CA SER A 319 -4.11 13.66 -10.32
C SER A 319 -5.37 14.47 -9.99
N LYS A 320 -6.18 14.04 -9.01
CA LYS A 320 -7.34 14.83 -8.56
C LYS A 320 -6.93 16.19 -7.98
N ALA A 321 -5.83 16.25 -7.23
CA ALA A 321 -5.31 17.50 -6.69
C ALA A 321 -4.78 18.45 -7.78
N LEU A 322 -4.36 17.92 -8.94
CA LEU A 322 -3.97 18.72 -10.11
C LEU A 322 -5.16 19.26 -10.91
N HIS A 323 -6.27 18.53 -10.96
CA HIS A 323 -7.42 18.83 -11.84
C HIS A 323 -8.57 19.56 -11.14
N PHE A 324 -8.47 19.87 -9.85
CA PHE A 324 -9.61 20.40 -9.07
C PHE A 324 -9.90 21.90 -9.27
N GLU A 325 -9.32 22.55 -10.29
CA GLU A 325 -9.67 23.92 -10.69
C GLU A 325 -9.81 24.05 -12.20
N CYS A 326 -10.92 23.54 -12.70
CA CYS A 326 -11.63 24.25 -13.75
C CYS A 326 -13.06 24.36 -13.23
N GLU A 327 -13.31 25.30 -12.33
CA GLU A 327 -14.66 25.81 -12.20
C GLU A 327 -15.00 26.34 -13.58
N SER A 328 -15.89 25.64 -14.27
CA SER A 328 -16.56 26.20 -15.43
C SER A 328 -17.45 27.31 -14.90
N THR A 329 -16.87 28.48 -14.65
CA THR A 329 -17.63 29.71 -14.52
C THR A 329 -18.18 29.96 -15.92
N VAL A 330 -19.32 29.37 -16.23
CA VAL A 330 -20.13 29.82 -17.36
C VAL A 330 -20.64 31.18 -16.89
N PRO A 331 -20.25 32.31 -17.53
CA PRO A 331 -20.87 33.57 -17.17
C PRO A 331 -22.34 33.46 -17.56
N ALA A 332 -23.22 33.46 -16.56
CA ALA A 332 -24.63 33.72 -16.78
C ALA A 332 -24.76 35.21 -17.14
N SER A 333 -24.75 35.50 -18.45
CA SER A 333 -25.21 36.72 -19.15
C SER A 333 -24.48 36.70 -20.51
N TRP A 334 -25.10 36.86 -21.69
CA TRP A 334 -26.05 37.85 -22.19
C TRP A 334 -26.80 37.20 -23.38
N GLY A 335 -28.08 37.45 -23.62
CA GLY A 335 -28.54 38.69 -24.25
C GLY A 335 -28.33 38.65 -25.77
N ARG A 336 -29.42 38.53 -26.54
CA ARG A 336 -29.39 38.63 -28.01
C ARG A 336 -28.75 39.97 -28.43
N SER A 337 -27.78 39.95 -29.34
CA SER A 337 -27.63 40.97 -30.39
C SER A 337 -26.60 40.55 -31.45
N ARG A 338 -26.85 41.07 -32.65
CA ARG A 338 -26.31 40.68 -33.97
C ARG A 338 -24.91 41.25 -34.23
N GLY A 339 -24.14 40.51 -35.06
CA GLY A 339 -23.19 41.04 -36.04
C GLY A 339 -21.86 41.58 -35.51
N GLY A 340 -20.76 40.92 -35.87
CA GLY A 340 -19.41 41.47 -35.68
C GLY A 340 -18.34 40.39 -35.58
N ASP A 341 -17.49 40.33 -36.59
CA ASP A 341 -16.34 39.43 -36.71
C ASP A 341 -15.29 39.74 -35.62
N SER A 342 -14.96 38.76 -34.78
CA SER A 342 -13.77 38.80 -33.92
C SER A 342 -13.29 37.39 -33.59
N ARG A 343 -12.10 37.03 -34.08
CA ARG A 343 -11.39 35.79 -33.78
C ARG A 343 -11.02 35.75 -32.30
N ILE A 344 -11.64 34.86 -31.53
CA ILE A 344 -11.18 34.48 -30.18
C ILE A 344 -10.44 33.14 -30.32
N VAL A 345 -9.12 33.19 -30.22
CA VAL A 345 -8.26 32.00 -30.13
C VAL A 345 -8.33 31.47 -28.70
N GLY A 346 -9.35 30.65 -28.42
CA GLY A 346 -9.44 29.86 -27.19
C GLY A 346 -8.51 28.65 -27.28
N ARG A 347 -7.31 28.72 -26.68
CA ARG A 347 -6.45 27.55 -26.46
C ARG A 347 -7.12 26.59 -25.48
N SER A 348 -7.87 25.64 -26.02
CA SER A 348 -8.40 24.49 -25.29
C SER A 348 -7.28 23.47 -25.07
N TYR A 349 -6.88 23.24 -23.82
CA TYR A 349 -5.99 22.12 -23.48
C TYR A 349 -6.83 20.84 -23.36
N ILE A 350 -6.96 20.13 -24.48
CA ILE A 350 -7.53 18.78 -24.52
C ILE A 350 -6.44 17.80 -24.02
N PHE A 351 -6.54 17.34 -22.77
CA PHE A 351 -5.86 16.10 -22.37
C PHE A 351 -6.76 14.93 -22.74
N THR A 352 -6.43 14.26 -23.84
CA THR A 352 -7.17 13.09 -24.32
C THR A 352 -7.10 11.96 -23.30
N ARG A 353 -8.24 11.64 -22.70
CA ARG A 353 -8.51 10.40 -21.96
C ARG A 353 -8.35 9.21 -22.91
N ARG A 354 -7.23 8.50 -22.87
CA ARG A 354 -7.17 7.15 -23.45
C ARG A 354 -7.66 6.16 -22.40
N GLN A 355 -8.90 5.70 -22.55
CA GLN A 355 -9.40 4.57 -21.77
C GLN A 355 -8.56 3.32 -22.11
N ARG A 356 -8.17 2.58 -21.05
CA ARG A 356 -7.38 1.32 -21.02
C ARG A 356 -5.86 1.50 -21.04
N GLY A 357 -5.27 1.60 -19.85
CA GLY A 357 -3.82 1.52 -19.59
C GLY A 357 -3.46 2.08 -18.21
N PRO A 358 -2.32 1.68 -17.59
CA PRO A 358 -1.89 2.24 -16.31
C PRO A 358 -1.60 3.74 -16.48
N THR A 359 -2.13 4.56 -15.58
CA THR A 359 -1.94 6.00 -15.55
C THR A 359 -0.46 6.33 -15.35
N GLU A 360 0.25 6.59 -16.44
CA GLU A 360 1.63 7.07 -16.40
C GLU A 360 1.59 8.58 -16.19
N VAL A 361 1.72 9.03 -14.93
CA VAL A 361 2.01 10.44 -14.64
C VAL A 361 3.49 10.67 -14.96
N SER A 362 3.79 10.89 -16.24
CA SER A 362 5.09 11.31 -16.71
C SER A 362 5.11 12.85 -16.73
N ILE A 363 5.86 13.47 -15.83
CA ILE A 363 6.29 14.86 -16.00
C ILE A 363 7.34 14.84 -17.11
N ARG A 364 6.88 14.83 -18.36
CA ARG A 364 7.78 14.94 -19.52
C ARG A 364 8.53 16.28 -19.44
N ARG A 365 9.82 16.26 -19.80
CA ARG A 365 10.56 17.48 -20.17
C ARG A 365 9.75 18.18 -21.26
N LEU A 366 9.31 19.40 -20.99
CA LEU A 366 9.08 20.35 -22.07
C LEU A 366 10.45 20.91 -22.40
N THR A 367 11.05 20.40 -23.47
CA THR A 367 12.06 21.14 -24.21
C THR A 367 11.36 22.32 -24.85
N THR A 368 11.84 23.51 -24.56
CA THR A 368 12.06 24.51 -25.59
C THR A 368 13.44 25.09 -25.33
#